data_AF-A0AAV3Y1D2-F1
#
_entry.id   AF-A0AAV3Y1D2-F1
#
_cell.length_a   1.000
_cell.length_b   1.000
_cell.length_c   1.000
_cell.angle_alpha   90.00
_cell.angle_beta   90.00
_cell.angle_gamma   90.00
#
_symmetry.space_group_name_H-M   'P 1'
#
loop_
_entity.id
_entity.type
_entity.pdbx_description
1 polymer ?
#
loop_
_entity_poly.entity_id
_entity_poly.type
_entity_poly.pdbx_seq_one_letter_code
_entity_poly.pdbx_strand_id
1 'polypeptide(L)'
;MGCTISPILFVMAMEVILKAAEGSAGPANLGGGCSIPPLKAFMDDTTIICSKEDETRRMLTRLDALMSWCRMEFKPKKSRSFKLKKSRSLSIRKGKVDEATTFTVAEQQIPTVSQEPVKSLGRWYESSMKDTRRGAETLKLVSERLLAISKCGLQGKFKIWCLQLMLIPKLLWPLLVYDICFTTVEAIDVKINKYTRKWLVVPPDLSDVAINCRKPKLKLPMKSILEEYKCGKARILTMLEEYDDPVVKTVQPSLKTGRK
;
A
#
# COMPACT_ATOMS: atom_id res chain seq x y z
N MET A 1 -22.01 8.88 -8.73
CA MET A 1 -21.76 7.84 -7.70
C MET A 1 -21.83 8.52 -6.34
N GLY A 2 -22.63 8.00 -5.41
CA GLY A 2 -22.88 8.67 -4.12
C GLY A 2 -24.06 8.12 -3.31
N CYS A 3 -24.83 7.18 -3.85
CA CYS A 3 -25.82 6.44 -3.07
C CYS A 3 -25.11 5.51 -2.08
N THR A 4 -25.57 5.51 -0.83
CA THR A 4 -25.00 4.73 0.28
C THR A 4 -25.11 3.21 0.06
N ILE A 5 -26.09 2.77 -0.72
CA ILE A 5 -26.35 1.35 -0.99
C ILE A 5 -25.48 0.82 -2.15
N SER A 6 -25.03 1.69 -3.05
CA SER A 6 -24.30 1.28 -4.26
C SER A 6 -23.04 0.44 -3.99
N PRO A 7 -22.17 0.77 -3.01
CA PRO A 7 -20.99 -0.05 -2.74
C PRO A 7 -21.34 -1.47 -2.30
N ILE A 8 -22.40 -1.63 -1.51
CA ILE A 8 -22.83 -2.95 -1.00
C ILE A 8 -23.36 -3.79 -2.17
N LEU A 9 -24.26 -3.23 -2.99
CA LEU A 9 -24.78 -3.93 -4.17
C LEU A 9 -23.66 -4.32 -5.14
N PHE A 10 -22.69 -3.42 -5.33
CA PHE A 10 -21.54 -3.70 -6.18
C PHE A 10 -20.71 -4.86 -5.64
N VAL A 11 -20.37 -4.86 -4.35
CA VAL A 11 -19.63 -5.96 -3.71
C VAL A 11 -20.39 -7.27 -3.80
N MET A 12 -21.70 -7.26 -3.54
CA MET A 12 -22.53 -8.47 -3.65
C MET A 12 -22.53 -9.03 -5.08
N ALA A 13 -22.69 -8.18 -6.09
CA ALA A 13 -22.67 -8.61 -7.49
C ALA A 13 -21.30 -9.16 -7.89
N MET A 14 -20.22 -8.46 -7.53
CA MET A 14 -18.85 -8.90 -7.80
C MET A 14 -18.53 -10.23 -7.11
N GLU A 15 -18.97 -10.43 -5.87
CA GLU A 15 -18.73 -11.66 -5.12
C GLU A 15 -19.35 -12.89 -5.82
N VAL A 16 -20.56 -12.75 -6.38
CA VAL A 16 -21.21 -13.81 -7.16
C VAL A 16 -20.37 -14.18 -8.40
N ILE A 17 -19.85 -13.17 -9.11
CA ILE A 17 -19.00 -13.37 -10.29
C ILE A 17 -17.69 -14.06 -9.90
N LEU A 18 -17.05 -13.61 -8.83
CA LEU A 18 -15.77 -14.15 -8.36
C LEU A 18 -15.89 -15.60 -7.90
N LYS A 19 -16.95 -15.94 -7.14
CA LYS A 19 -17.22 -17.34 -6.74
C LYS A 19 -17.47 -18.25 -7.94
N ALA A 20 -18.15 -17.76 -8.97
CA ALA A 20 -18.37 -18.53 -10.20
C ALA A 20 -17.09 -18.76 -11.01
N ALA A 21 -16.04 -17.95 -10.79
CA ALA A 21 -14.73 -18.11 -11.41
C ALA A 21 -13.77 -18.97 -10.58
N GLU A 22 -13.90 -18.97 -9.25
CA GLU A 22 -12.99 -19.61 -8.30
C GLU A 22 -12.77 -21.10 -8.58
N GLY A 23 -13.81 -21.83 -9.02
CA GLY A 23 -13.71 -23.25 -9.37
C GLY A 23 -12.79 -23.58 -10.56
N SER A 24 -12.23 -22.58 -11.25
CA SER A 24 -11.36 -22.78 -12.43
C SER A 24 -9.88 -22.98 -12.09
N ALA A 25 -9.47 -22.74 -10.84
CA ALA A 25 -8.11 -23.01 -10.39
C ALA A 25 -8.11 -23.56 -8.96
N GLY A 26 -7.09 -24.35 -8.65
CA GLY A 26 -6.82 -24.75 -7.26
C GLY A 26 -6.29 -23.58 -6.42
N PRO A 27 -6.30 -23.72 -5.09
CA PRO A 27 -5.70 -22.73 -4.20
C PRO A 27 -4.19 -22.65 -4.44
N ALA A 28 -3.64 -21.44 -4.42
CA ALA A 28 -2.22 -21.25 -4.66
C ALA A 28 -1.41 -21.65 -3.42
N ASN A 29 -0.49 -22.59 -3.59
CA ASN A 29 0.37 -23.08 -2.52
C ASN A 29 1.49 -22.07 -2.25
N LEU A 30 1.59 -21.60 -1.00
CA LEU A 30 2.63 -20.69 -0.53
C LEU A 30 3.86 -21.42 0.03
N GLY A 31 3.84 -22.74 0.06
CA GLY A 31 4.79 -23.58 0.78
C GLY A 31 4.37 -23.79 2.24
N GLY A 32 5.00 -24.76 2.92
CA GLY A 32 4.80 -24.99 4.36
C GLY A 32 3.40 -25.47 4.76
N GLY A 33 2.64 -26.06 3.83
CA GLY A 33 1.25 -26.50 4.07
C GLY A 33 0.20 -25.37 3.96
N CYS A 34 0.61 -24.15 3.62
CA CYS A 34 -0.29 -23.02 3.43
C CYS A 34 -0.78 -22.91 1.99
N SER A 35 -2.07 -22.64 1.83
CA SER A 35 -2.63 -22.28 0.53
C SER A 35 -3.53 -21.05 0.66
N ILE A 36 -3.57 -20.22 -0.38
CA ILE A 36 -4.44 -19.04 -0.45
C ILE A 36 -5.45 -19.21 -1.57
N PRO A 37 -6.67 -18.65 -1.42
CA PRO A 37 -7.64 -18.64 -2.49
C PRO A 37 -7.04 -17.94 -3.72
N PRO A 38 -7.33 -18.45 -4.92
CA PRO A 38 -6.69 -17.97 -6.13
C PRO A 38 -7.21 -16.61 -6.60
N LEU A 39 -8.34 -16.17 -6.04
CA LEU A 39 -8.95 -14.86 -6.30
C LEU A 39 -8.98 -14.03 -5.02
N LYS A 40 -8.58 -12.77 -5.16
CA LYS A 40 -8.77 -11.72 -4.14
C LYS A 40 -9.27 -10.48 -4.84
N ALA A 41 -10.28 -9.82 -4.29
CA ALA A 41 -10.79 -8.59 -4.87
C ALA A 41 -10.95 -7.50 -3.82
N PHE A 42 -10.77 -6.26 -4.24
CA PHE A 42 -11.13 -5.07 -3.50
C PHE A 42 -11.87 -4.14 -4.44
N MET A 43 -13.20 -4.09 -4.31
CA MET A 43 -14.06 -3.42 -5.26
C MET A 43 -13.81 -3.95 -6.69
N ASP A 44 -13.47 -3.10 -7.65
CA ASP A 44 -13.17 -3.44 -9.04
C ASP A 44 -11.75 -3.97 -9.25
N ASP A 45 -10.84 -3.74 -8.31
CA ASP A 45 -9.46 -4.26 -8.37
C ASP A 45 -9.47 -5.76 -8.01
N THR A 46 -9.38 -6.65 -9.01
CA THR A 46 -9.23 -8.11 -8.82
C THR A 46 -7.79 -8.55 -9.00
N THR A 47 -7.30 -9.40 -8.09
CA THR A 47 -5.97 -10.01 -8.09
C THR A 47 -6.11 -11.53 -8.19
N ILE A 48 -5.41 -12.11 -9.16
CA ILE A 48 -5.33 -13.57 -9.35
C ILE A 48 -3.96 -14.03 -8.88
N ILE A 49 -3.94 -15.07 -8.05
CA ILE A 49 -2.73 -15.71 -7.57
C ILE A 49 -2.87 -17.21 -7.80
N CYS A 50 -2.04 -17.80 -8.65
CA CYS A 50 -2.06 -19.23 -8.93
C CYS A 50 -0.63 -19.79 -8.93
N SER A 51 -0.50 -21.10 -8.66
CA SER A 51 0.80 -21.76 -8.65
C SER A 51 1.27 -22.17 -10.04
N LYS A 52 0.34 -22.36 -11.00
CA LYS A 52 0.65 -22.81 -12.37
C LYS A 52 0.14 -21.82 -13.41
N GLU A 53 0.87 -21.72 -14.51
CA GLU A 53 0.51 -20.87 -15.65
C GLU A 53 -0.83 -21.27 -16.28
N ASP A 54 -1.06 -22.57 -16.48
CA ASP A 54 -2.29 -23.09 -17.10
C ASP A 54 -3.54 -22.83 -16.26
N GLU A 55 -3.40 -22.80 -14.93
CA GLU A 55 -4.49 -22.44 -14.01
C GLU A 55 -4.83 -20.96 -14.14
N THR A 56 -3.82 -20.08 -14.19
CA THR A 56 -4.01 -18.65 -14.43
C THR A 56 -4.71 -18.40 -15.77
N ARG A 57 -4.27 -19.06 -16.86
CA ARG A 57 -4.88 -18.91 -18.20
C ARG A 57 -6.35 -19.35 -18.21
N ARG A 58 -6.66 -20.50 -17.59
CA ARG A 58 -8.05 -20.99 -17.45
C ARG A 58 -8.91 -20.02 -16.64
N MET A 59 -8.39 -19.51 -15.53
CA MET A 59 -9.11 -18.55 -14.71
C MET A 59 -9.38 -17.23 -15.43
N LEU A 60 -8.37 -16.67 -16.12
CA LEU A 60 -8.54 -15.44 -16.90
C LEU A 60 -9.61 -15.62 -17.99
N THR A 61 -9.59 -16.76 -18.69
CA THR A 61 -10.60 -17.08 -19.72
C THR A 61 -12.00 -17.20 -19.12
N ARG A 62 -12.12 -17.85 -17.96
CA ARG A 62 -13.41 -17.97 -17.25
C ARG A 62 -13.94 -16.61 -16.79
N LEU A 63 -13.07 -15.79 -16.20
CA LEU A 63 -13.42 -14.45 -15.76
C LEU A 63 -13.86 -13.57 -16.93
N ASP A 64 -13.17 -13.64 -18.06
CA ASP A 64 -13.51 -12.87 -19.25
C ASP A 64 -14.92 -13.23 -19.76
N ALA A 65 -15.23 -14.53 -19.81
CA ALA A 65 -16.56 -15.01 -20.18
C ALA A 65 -17.65 -14.54 -19.20
N LEU A 66 -17.39 -14.58 -17.89
CA LEU A 66 -18.35 -14.14 -16.86
C LEU A 66 -18.55 -12.62 -16.89
N MET A 67 -17.48 -11.84 -17.04
CA MET A 67 -17.56 -10.39 -17.13
C MET A 67 -18.33 -9.98 -18.38
N SER A 68 -18.06 -10.61 -19.52
CA SER A 68 -18.82 -10.41 -20.76
C SER A 68 -20.31 -10.73 -20.57
N TRP A 69 -20.65 -11.84 -19.89
CA TRP A 69 -22.03 -12.18 -19.55
C TRP A 69 -22.71 -11.12 -18.67
N CYS A 70 -21.97 -10.54 -17.71
CA CYS A 70 -22.42 -9.43 -16.88
C CYS A 70 -22.41 -8.07 -17.60
N ARG A 71 -22.07 -8.01 -18.89
CA ARG A 71 -21.89 -6.76 -19.68
C ARG A 71 -20.83 -5.84 -19.09
N MET A 72 -19.81 -6.42 -18.47
CA MET A 72 -18.62 -5.77 -17.96
C MET A 72 -17.42 -6.12 -18.83
N GLU A 73 -16.40 -5.26 -18.84
CA GLU A 73 -15.20 -5.46 -19.66
C GLU A 73 -13.95 -5.20 -18.82
N PHE A 74 -12.96 -6.07 -18.94
CA PHE A 74 -11.63 -5.80 -18.42
C PHE A 74 -10.95 -4.72 -19.26
N LYS A 75 -10.04 -3.94 -18.64
CA LYS A 75 -9.26 -2.91 -19.34
C LYS A 75 -7.77 -3.24 -19.32
N PRO A 76 -7.26 -3.97 -20.33
CA PRO A 76 -5.87 -4.42 -20.36
C PRO A 76 -4.90 -3.26 -20.66
N LYS A 77 -5.32 -2.29 -21.50
CA LYS A 77 -4.54 -1.12 -21.92
C LYS A 77 -5.19 0.20 -21.47
N LYS A 78 -4.37 1.27 -21.47
CA LYS A 78 -4.78 2.62 -21.05
C LYS A 78 -5.77 3.21 -22.06
N SER A 79 -6.99 3.51 -21.64
CA SER A 79 -7.93 4.31 -22.45
C SER A 79 -7.60 5.80 -22.35
N ARG A 80 -7.76 6.54 -23.46
CA ARG A 80 -7.55 8.00 -23.55
C ARG A 80 -8.58 8.80 -22.74
N SER A 81 -9.73 8.22 -22.43
CA SER A 81 -10.88 8.97 -21.90
C SER A 81 -10.97 9.02 -20.36
N PHE A 82 -10.22 8.19 -19.64
CA PHE A 82 -10.21 8.18 -18.17
C PHE A 82 -8.87 7.58 -17.68
N LYS A 83 -8.19 8.22 -16.73
CA LYS A 83 -6.92 7.72 -16.14
C LYS A 83 -7.17 6.52 -15.21
N LEU A 84 -7.68 5.41 -15.74
CA LEU A 84 -7.92 4.17 -14.99
C LEU A 84 -6.66 3.29 -14.97
N LYS A 85 -6.51 2.52 -13.86
CA LYS A 85 -5.42 1.56 -13.67
C LYS A 85 -5.55 0.40 -14.67
N LYS A 86 -4.41 -0.23 -14.96
CA LYS A 86 -4.28 -1.27 -15.99
C LYS A 86 -4.00 -2.63 -15.34
N SER A 87 -4.41 -3.74 -15.96
CA SER A 87 -4.04 -5.10 -15.53
C SER A 87 -2.53 -5.33 -15.66
N ARG A 88 -1.93 -6.05 -14.71
CA ARG A 88 -0.53 -6.50 -14.79
C ARG A 88 -0.37 -7.96 -14.40
N SER A 89 0.64 -8.59 -14.97
CA SER A 89 1.09 -9.91 -14.59
C SER A 89 2.47 -9.89 -13.96
N LEU A 90 2.67 -10.77 -12.98
CA LEU A 90 3.95 -11.09 -12.40
C LEU A 90 4.07 -12.61 -12.33
N SER A 91 5.07 -13.16 -13.01
CA SER A 91 5.37 -14.58 -12.99
C SER A 91 6.69 -14.78 -12.26
N ILE A 92 6.73 -15.76 -11.36
CA ILE A 92 7.93 -16.07 -10.58
C ILE A 92 8.27 -17.55 -10.76
N ARG A 93 9.47 -17.84 -11.27
CA ARG A 93 9.98 -19.19 -11.47
C ARG A 93 11.28 -19.35 -10.68
N LYS A 94 11.33 -20.34 -9.78
CA LYS A 94 12.50 -20.61 -8.91
C LYS A 94 13.00 -19.35 -8.17
N GLY A 95 12.07 -18.52 -7.68
CA GLY A 95 12.39 -17.30 -6.92
C GLY A 95 12.88 -16.10 -7.75
N LYS A 96 12.89 -16.19 -9.09
CA LYS A 96 13.22 -15.09 -10.00
C LYS A 96 12.01 -14.69 -10.83
N VAL A 97 11.94 -13.41 -11.20
CA VAL A 97 10.92 -12.90 -12.12
C VAL A 97 11.12 -13.56 -13.48
N ASP A 98 10.06 -14.16 -14.01
CA ASP A 98 10.01 -14.80 -15.32
C ASP A 98 9.27 -13.88 -16.30
N GLU A 99 10.01 -13.23 -17.18
CA GLU A 99 9.47 -12.27 -18.16
C GLU A 99 8.94 -12.93 -19.43
N ALA A 100 9.26 -14.21 -19.66
CA ALA A 100 8.82 -14.95 -20.84
C ALA A 100 7.34 -15.36 -20.73
N THR A 101 6.88 -15.62 -19.51
CA THR A 101 5.50 -16.00 -19.24
C THR A 101 4.57 -14.79 -19.36
N THR A 102 3.69 -14.81 -20.36
CA THR A 102 2.73 -13.72 -20.61
C THR A 102 1.30 -14.24 -20.65
N PHE A 103 0.36 -13.36 -20.30
CA PHE A 103 -1.06 -13.69 -20.20
C PHE A 103 -1.90 -12.75 -21.05
N THR A 104 -3.08 -13.21 -21.45
CA THR A 104 -4.03 -12.45 -22.26
C THR A 104 -5.40 -12.42 -21.58
N VAL A 105 -6.12 -11.31 -21.74
CA VAL A 105 -7.52 -11.10 -21.32
C VAL A 105 -8.20 -10.23 -22.36
N ALA A 106 -9.45 -10.53 -22.73
CA ALA A 106 -10.19 -9.80 -23.76
C ALA A 106 -9.36 -9.62 -25.05
N GLU A 107 -8.71 -10.72 -25.48
CA GLU A 107 -7.82 -10.78 -26.66
C GLU A 107 -6.61 -9.83 -26.64
N GLN A 108 -6.32 -9.18 -25.52
CA GLN A 108 -5.18 -8.29 -25.37
C GLN A 108 -4.15 -8.88 -24.40
N GLN A 109 -2.87 -8.69 -24.72
CA GLN A 109 -1.77 -9.07 -23.85
C GLN A 109 -1.72 -8.16 -22.61
N ILE A 110 -1.66 -8.79 -21.43
CA ILE A 110 -1.43 -8.13 -20.16
C ILE A 110 0.07 -7.83 -20.04
N PRO A 111 0.48 -6.56 -19.88
CA PRO A 111 1.89 -6.23 -19.74
C PRO A 111 2.43 -6.69 -18.38
N THR A 112 3.70 -7.04 -18.34
CA THR A 112 4.36 -7.51 -17.11
C THR A 112 4.67 -6.34 -16.17
N VAL A 113 4.80 -6.64 -14.88
CA VAL A 113 5.22 -5.64 -13.86
C VAL A 113 6.59 -5.03 -14.17
N SER A 114 7.49 -5.77 -14.86
CA SER A 114 8.78 -5.24 -15.32
C SER A 114 8.62 -4.14 -16.37
N GLN A 115 7.68 -4.31 -17.32
CA GLN A 115 7.41 -3.32 -18.36
C GLN A 115 6.70 -2.09 -17.79
N GLU A 116 5.68 -2.32 -16.96
CA GLU A 116 4.88 -1.25 -16.39
C GLU A 116 4.52 -1.58 -14.93
N PRO A 117 5.16 -0.91 -13.94
CA PRO A 117 4.80 -1.05 -12.53
C PRO A 117 3.32 -0.84 -12.25
N VAL A 118 2.81 -1.51 -11.20
CA VAL A 118 1.41 -1.40 -10.77
C VAL A 118 1.29 -0.96 -9.34
N LYS A 119 0.25 -0.17 -9.07
CA LYS A 119 -0.12 0.23 -7.72
C LYS A 119 -1.40 -0.50 -7.30
N SER A 120 -1.29 -1.41 -6.34
CA SER A 120 -2.42 -2.09 -5.71
C SER A 120 -2.51 -1.70 -4.24
N LEU A 121 -3.71 -1.34 -3.78
CA LEU A 121 -3.99 -0.91 -2.39
C LEU A 121 -2.96 0.06 -1.79
N GLY A 122 -2.47 1.03 -2.58
CA GLY A 122 -1.50 2.00 -2.11
C GLY A 122 -0.02 1.58 -2.25
N ARG A 123 0.27 0.29 -2.45
CA ARG A 123 1.62 -0.27 -2.64
C ARG A 123 1.99 -0.38 -4.11
N TRP A 124 3.19 0.05 -4.46
CA TRP A 124 3.77 -0.16 -5.79
C TRP A 124 4.49 -1.51 -5.86
N TYR A 125 4.22 -2.26 -6.91
CA TYR A 125 4.91 -3.48 -7.29
C TYR A 125 5.76 -3.19 -8.52
N GLU A 126 7.05 -3.50 -8.42
CA GLU A 126 8.08 -3.31 -9.45
C GLU A 126 8.92 -4.58 -9.57
N SER A 127 9.61 -4.76 -10.68
CA SER A 127 10.47 -5.93 -10.94
C SER A 127 11.52 -6.18 -9.84
N SER A 128 11.99 -5.12 -9.18
CA SER A 128 12.98 -5.23 -8.10
C SER A 128 12.45 -5.91 -6.83
N MET A 129 11.12 -5.90 -6.62
CA MET A 129 10.43 -6.41 -5.42
C MET A 129 11.04 -5.91 -4.09
N LYS A 130 11.72 -4.76 -4.12
CA LYS A 130 12.39 -4.15 -2.97
C LYS A 130 11.78 -2.79 -2.64
N ASP A 131 11.63 -2.52 -1.35
CA ASP A 131 11.08 -1.25 -0.86
C ASP A 131 12.15 -0.18 -0.59
N THR A 132 13.44 -0.48 -0.79
CA THR A 132 14.55 0.43 -0.45
C THR A 132 14.41 1.81 -1.09
N ARG A 133 13.97 1.87 -2.36
CA ARG A 133 13.76 3.15 -3.07
C ARG A 133 12.62 3.98 -2.48
N ARG A 134 11.64 3.34 -1.82
CA ARG A 134 10.46 3.99 -1.23
C ARG A 134 10.81 4.82 -0.01
N GLY A 135 11.81 4.40 0.77
CA GLY A 135 12.35 5.20 1.86
C GLY A 135 12.92 6.54 1.35
N ALA A 136 13.75 6.49 0.30
CA ALA A 136 14.34 7.68 -0.32
C ALA A 136 13.28 8.60 -0.97
N GLU A 137 12.32 8.02 -1.70
CA GLU A 137 11.18 8.76 -2.27
C GLU A 137 10.34 9.45 -1.19
N THR A 138 10.09 8.77 -0.08
CA THR A 138 9.33 9.33 1.06
C THR A 138 10.10 10.50 1.68
N LEU A 139 11.42 10.37 1.88
CA LEU A 139 12.26 11.45 2.40
C LEU A 139 12.26 12.68 1.47
N LYS A 140 12.31 12.45 0.15
CA LYS A 140 12.21 13.52 -0.86
C LYS A 140 10.85 14.22 -0.80
N LEU A 141 9.77 13.43 -0.76
CA LEU A 141 8.40 13.94 -0.62
C LEU A 141 8.25 14.80 0.64
N VAL A 142 8.74 14.32 1.79
CA VAL A 142 8.72 15.08 3.05
C VAL A 142 9.42 16.42 2.88
N SER A 143 10.62 16.41 2.29
CA SER A 143 11.44 17.61 2.12
C SER A 143 10.74 18.65 1.23
N GLU A 144 10.14 18.21 0.12
CA GLU A 144 9.37 19.07 -0.78
C GLU A 144 8.11 19.64 -0.10
N ARG A 145 7.37 18.81 0.65
CA ARG A 145 6.13 19.23 1.32
C ARG A 145 6.40 20.17 2.50
N LEU A 146 7.43 19.92 3.29
CA LEU A 146 7.86 20.83 4.35
C LEU A 146 8.30 22.17 3.78
N LEU A 147 9.02 22.18 2.65
CA LEU A 147 9.40 23.41 1.97
C LEU A 147 8.17 24.17 1.47
N ALA A 148 7.19 23.48 0.87
CA ALA A 148 5.94 24.08 0.41
C ALA A 148 5.15 24.72 1.57
N ILE A 149 5.03 24.02 2.71
CA ILE A 149 4.41 24.56 3.93
C ILE A 149 5.23 25.74 4.46
N SER A 150 6.56 25.68 4.43
CA SER A 150 7.39 26.79 4.93
C SER A 150 7.24 28.05 4.07
N LYS A 151 7.08 27.89 2.75
CA LYS A 151 6.92 28.99 1.79
C LYS A 151 5.52 29.58 1.76
N CYS A 152 4.51 28.91 2.33
CA CYS A 152 3.19 29.51 2.38
C CYS A 152 3.17 30.74 3.31
N GLY A 153 2.34 31.73 2.97
CA GLY A 153 2.17 32.96 3.76
C GLY A 153 1.43 32.77 5.09
N LEU A 154 1.22 31.53 5.53
CA LEU A 154 0.53 31.24 6.79
C LEU A 154 1.41 31.56 8.00
N GLN A 155 0.76 31.91 9.12
CA GLN A 155 1.43 32.04 10.41
C GLN A 155 1.93 30.67 10.91
N GLY A 156 2.94 30.70 11.80
CA GLY A 156 3.57 29.50 12.35
C GLY A 156 2.60 28.46 12.89
N LYS A 157 1.61 28.87 13.70
CA LYS A 157 0.57 27.99 14.25
C LYS A 157 -0.22 27.23 13.17
N PHE A 158 -0.51 27.87 12.03
CA PHE A 158 -1.24 27.25 10.93
C PHE A 158 -0.35 26.33 10.09
N LYS A 159 0.96 26.62 9.99
CA LYS A 159 1.94 25.69 9.39
C LYS A 159 2.04 24.40 10.20
N ILE A 160 2.05 24.52 11.52
CA ILE A 160 2.02 23.39 12.45
C ILE A 160 0.71 22.61 12.31
N TRP A 161 -0.42 23.29 12.18
CA TRP A 161 -1.70 22.65 11.89
C TRP A 161 -1.66 21.82 10.59
N CYS A 162 -1.11 22.38 9.50
CA CYS A 162 -0.91 21.64 8.24
C CYS A 162 0.00 20.43 8.40
N LEU A 163 1.09 20.57 9.17
CA LEU A 163 1.98 19.45 9.49
C LEU A 163 1.22 18.33 10.21
N GLN A 164 0.51 18.65 11.29
CA GLN A 164 -0.12 17.69 12.19
C GLN A 164 -1.34 17.00 11.57
N LEU A 165 -2.16 17.73 10.82
CA LEU A 165 -3.43 17.21 10.30
C LEU A 165 -3.43 16.87 8.81
N MET A 166 -2.41 17.30 8.05
CA MET A 166 -2.32 16.97 6.63
C MET A 166 -1.08 16.15 6.32
N LEU A 167 0.12 16.64 6.66
CA LEU A 167 1.36 15.98 6.26
C LEU A 167 1.61 14.68 7.02
N ILE A 168 1.53 14.68 8.35
CA ILE A 168 1.75 13.48 9.17
C ILE A 168 0.78 12.35 8.76
N PRO A 169 -0.55 12.56 8.71
CA PRO A 169 -1.48 11.51 8.28
C PRO A 169 -1.16 10.96 6.88
N LYS A 170 -0.73 11.83 5.95
CA LYS A 170 -0.31 11.42 4.61
C LYS A 170 0.96 10.58 4.60
N LEU A 171 1.88 10.79 5.55
CA LEU A 171 3.12 10.02 5.70
C LEU A 171 2.90 8.68 6.41
N LEU A 172 1.91 8.58 7.31
CA LEU A 172 1.64 7.33 8.02
C LEU A 172 1.29 6.19 7.06
N TRP A 173 0.54 6.47 5.99
CA TRP A 173 0.20 5.44 5.00
C TRP A 173 1.42 4.77 4.32
N PRO A 174 2.35 5.49 3.67
CA PRO A 174 3.53 4.87 3.08
C PRO A 174 4.43 4.21 4.13
N LEU A 175 4.54 4.78 5.34
CA LEU A 175 5.31 4.18 6.43
C LEU A 175 4.70 2.88 6.95
N LEU A 176 3.37 2.75 6.87
CA LEU A 176 2.63 1.54 7.22
C LEU A 176 2.85 0.45 6.15
N VAL A 177 2.62 0.80 4.88
CA VAL A 177 2.55 -0.12 3.73
C VAL A 177 3.90 -0.67 3.29
N TYR A 178 4.96 0.15 3.36
CA TYR A 178 6.30 -0.25 2.93
C TYR A 178 7.19 -0.67 4.12
N ASP A 179 8.17 -1.51 3.82
CA ASP A 179 9.24 -1.88 4.73
C ASP A 179 10.33 -0.80 4.73
N ILE A 180 10.02 0.33 5.38
CA ILE A 180 10.96 1.45 5.55
C ILE A 180 11.75 1.27 6.84
N CYS A 181 13.07 1.37 6.75
CA CYS A 181 13.96 1.24 7.91
C CYS A 181 13.72 2.34 8.94
N PHE A 182 13.82 1.98 10.22
CA PHE A 182 13.68 2.90 11.37
C PHE A 182 14.59 4.13 11.26
N THR A 183 15.84 3.96 10.83
CA THR A 183 16.82 5.05 10.64
C THR A 183 16.35 6.10 9.61
N THR A 184 15.59 5.67 8.59
CA THR A 184 15.01 6.60 7.62
C THR A 184 13.90 7.43 8.25
N VAL A 185 13.11 6.83 9.16
CA VAL A 185 12.05 7.53 9.90
C VAL A 185 12.65 8.51 10.92
N GLU A 186 13.73 8.14 11.61
CA GLU A 186 14.47 9.07 12.48
C GLU A 186 14.95 10.31 11.69
N ALA A 187 15.52 10.11 10.49
CA ALA A 187 15.94 11.23 9.64
C ALA A 187 14.76 12.12 9.19
N ILE A 188 13.57 11.54 9.00
CA ILE A 188 12.33 12.30 8.71
C ILE A 188 11.90 13.11 9.95
N ASP A 189 11.90 12.51 11.13
CA ASP A 189 11.51 13.16 12.39
C ASP A 189 12.42 14.35 12.71
N VAL A 190 13.75 14.19 12.59
CA VAL A 190 14.72 15.28 12.75
C VAL A 190 14.42 16.46 11.82
N LYS A 191 14.10 16.18 10.54
CA LYS A 191 13.72 17.23 9.59
C LYS A 191 12.43 17.93 10.02
N ILE A 192 11.42 17.17 10.42
CA ILE A 192 10.15 17.73 10.89
C ILE A 192 10.38 18.61 12.11
N ASN A 193 11.12 18.15 13.13
CA ASN A 193 11.40 18.90 14.35
C ASN A 193 12.12 20.22 14.05
N LYS A 194 13.06 20.24 13.09
CA LYS A 194 13.73 21.49 12.65
C LYS A 194 12.73 22.52 12.10
N TYR A 195 11.80 22.10 11.25
CA TYR A 195 10.76 23.00 10.71
C TYR A 195 9.75 23.41 11.79
N THR A 196 9.34 22.48 12.65
CA THR A 196 8.43 22.74 13.78
C THR A 196 8.98 23.83 14.68
N ARG A 197 10.26 23.73 15.07
CA ARG A 197 10.93 24.72 15.91
C ARG A 197 10.99 26.10 15.26
N LYS A 198 11.35 26.13 13.97
CA LYS A 198 11.39 27.36 13.17
C LYS A 198 10.02 28.04 13.08
N TRP A 199 8.95 27.27 12.87
CA TRP A 199 7.60 27.82 12.75
C TRP A 199 7.00 28.27 14.07
N LEU A 200 7.35 27.60 15.18
CA LEU A 200 6.91 28.00 16.52
C LEU A 200 7.78 29.10 17.13
N VAL A 201 8.92 29.42 16.52
CA VAL A 201 9.88 30.40 17.03
C VAL A 201 10.37 29.99 18.44
N VAL A 202 10.69 28.71 18.61
CA VAL A 202 11.27 28.17 19.86
C VAL A 202 12.77 27.93 19.70
N PRO A 203 13.55 27.94 20.80
CA PRO A 203 14.98 27.68 20.75
C PRO A 203 15.32 26.33 20.08
N PRO A 204 16.42 26.25 19.31
CA PRO A 204 16.92 25.00 18.76
C PRO A 204 17.15 23.93 19.83
N ASP A 205 17.58 24.34 21.03
CA ASP A 205 17.97 23.47 22.14
C ASP A 205 16.81 22.97 22.99
N LEU A 206 15.57 23.44 22.73
CA LEU A 206 14.39 22.92 23.43
C LEU A 206 14.35 21.39 23.25
N SER A 207 14.06 20.61 24.28
CA SER A 207 14.04 19.15 24.10
C SER A 207 12.88 18.72 23.17
N ASP A 208 13.11 17.73 22.31
CA ASP A 208 12.03 17.07 21.52
C ASP A 208 10.93 16.51 22.44
N VAL A 209 11.27 16.14 23.68
CA VAL A 209 10.30 15.70 24.70
C VAL A 209 9.31 16.81 25.03
N ALA A 210 9.74 18.08 25.09
CA ALA A 210 8.82 19.19 25.36
C ALA A 210 7.86 19.47 24.19
N ILE A 211 8.27 19.10 22.97
CA ILE A 211 7.51 19.27 21.72
C ILE A 211 6.56 18.10 21.43
N ASN A 212 6.89 16.89 21.89
CA ASN A 212 6.15 15.68 21.51
C ASN A 212 5.45 15.00 22.70
N CYS A 213 5.85 15.28 23.94
CA CYS A 213 5.31 14.61 25.12
C CYS A 213 4.02 15.27 25.64
N ARG A 214 3.10 14.45 26.15
CA ARG A 214 1.80 14.89 26.71
C ARG A 214 1.82 15.09 28.23
N LYS A 215 2.84 14.58 28.92
CA LYS A 215 2.93 14.51 30.39
C LYS A 215 3.55 15.75 31.10
N PRO A 216 4.59 16.43 30.59
CA PRO A 216 5.24 17.51 31.35
C PRO A 216 4.36 18.75 31.49
N LYS A 217 4.67 19.62 32.48
CA LYS A 217 3.94 20.87 32.75
C LYS A 217 4.00 21.86 31.58
N LEU A 218 5.18 21.99 30.96
CA LEU A 218 5.35 22.71 29.69
C LEU A 218 5.28 21.69 28.55
N LYS A 219 4.17 21.72 27.79
CA LYS A 219 3.94 20.80 26.68
C LYS A 219 3.37 21.52 25.48
N LEU A 220 3.90 21.18 24.32
CA LEU A 220 3.22 21.30 23.05
C LEU A 220 2.87 19.87 22.67
N PRO A 221 1.62 19.40 22.75
CA PRO A 221 1.31 17.99 22.54
C PRO A 221 1.24 17.66 21.03
N MET A 222 2.34 17.86 20.30
CA MET A 222 2.42 17.53 18.87
C MET A 222 2.68 16.04 18.69
N LYS A 223 2.20 15.46 17.58
CA LYS A 223 2.51 14.09 17.21
C LYS A 223 3.93 14.02 16.66
N SER A 224 4.75 13.14 17.22
CA SER A 224 6.00 12.69 16.61
C SER A 224 5.70 11.63 15.56
N ILE A 225 6.29 11.77 14.37
CA ILE A 225 6.13 10.76 13.31
C ILE A 225 6.82 9.45 13.72
N LEU A 226 7.91 9.53 14.50
CA LEU A 226 8.64 8.36 14.98
C LEU A 226 7.81 7.52 15.94
N GLU A 227 7.11 8.16 16.88
CA GLU A 227 6.23 7.47 17.81
C GLU A 227 5.00 6.89 17.11
N GLU A 228 4.36 7.65 16.22
CA GLU A 228 3.24 7.15 15.42
C GLU A 228 3.66 5.98 14.51
N TYR A 229 4.89 5.99 13.99
CA TYR A 229 5.46 4.87 13.24
C TYR A 229 5.62 3.62 14.11
N LYS A 230 6.22 3.74 15.30
CA LYS A 230 6.36 2.62 16.26
C LYS A 230 5.00 2.06 16.63
N CYS A 231 4.06 2.91 17.02
CA CYS A 231 2.70 2.51 17.35
C CYS A 231 2.01 1.82 16.17
N GLY A 232 2.18 2.33 14.94
CA GLY A 232 1.64 1.74 13.73
C GLY A 232 2.18 0.33 13.46
N LYS A 233 3.50 0.13 13.56
CA LYS A 233 4.13 -1.18 13.37
C LYS A 233 3.78 -2.17 14.48
N ALA A 234 3.76 -1.72 15.74
CA ALA A 234 3.29 -2.55 16.85
C ALA A 234 1.82 -2.98 16.65
N ARG A 235 0.95 -2.06 16.23
CA ARG A 235 -0.45 -2.39 15.92
C ARG A 235 -0.58 -3.41 14.80
N ILE A 236 0.20 -3.30 13.73
CA ILE A 236 0.20 -4.32 12.67
C ILE A 236 0.65 -5.66 13.22
N LEU A 237 1.72 -5.69 14.03
CA LEU A 237 2.23 -6.93 14.60
C LEU A 237 1.17 -7.63 15.45
N THR A 238 0.58 -6.90 16.41
CA THR A 238 -0.52 -7.43 17.25
C THR A 238 -1.70 -7.87 16.40
N MET A 239 -2.08 -7.07 15.39
CA MET A 239 -3.17 -7.45 14.47
C MET A 239 -2.87 -8.75 13.73
N LEU A 240 -1.63 -8.99 13.32
CA LEU A 240 -1.23 -10.23 12.64
C LEU A 240 -1.15 -11.42 13.59
N GLU A 241 -0.74 -11.21 14.84
CA GLU A 241 -0.66 -12.24 15.88
C GLU A 241 -2.05 -12.69 16.35
N GLU A 242 -2.96 -11.74 16.53
CA GLU A 242 -4.35 -11.99 16.96
C GLU A 242 -5.27 -12.41 15.81
N TYR A 243 -4.82 -12.34 14.54
CA TYR A 243 -5.68 -12.64 13.40
C TYR A 243 -5.99 -14.14 13.32
N ASP A 244 -7.28 -14.47 13.22
CA ASP A 244 -7.73 -15.87 13.27
C ASP A 244 -7.52 -16.68 11.98
N ASP A 245 -7.09 -16.04 10.89
CA ASP A 245 -6.87 -16.73 9.62
C ASP A 245 -5.73 -17.75 9.73
N PRO A 246 -6.00 -19.03 9.41
CA PRO A 246 -5.01 -20.10 9.53
C PRO A 246 -3.77 -19.84 8.66
N VAL A 247 -3.91 -19.19 7.50
CA VAL A 247 -2.78 -18.87 6.63
C VAL A 247 -1.84 -17.88 7.32
N VAL A 248 -2.38 -16.86 7.97
CA VAL A 248 -1.57 -15.86 8.67
C VAL A 248 -0.87 -16.48 9.88
N LYS A 249 -1.58 -17.30 10.66
CA LYS A 249 -1.02 -18.03 11.81
C LYS A 249 0.12 -18.96 11.44
N THR A 250 0.06 -19.61 10.28
CA THR A 250 1.13 -20.51 9.81
C THR A 250 2.29 -19.75 9.15
N VAL A 251 2.02 -18.69 8.37
CA VAL A 251 3.08 -17.93 7.67
C VAL A 251 3.88 -17.06 8.64
N GLN A 252 3.25 -16.55 9.72
CA GLN A 252 3.86 -15.66 10.73
C GLN A 252 4.71 -14.53 10.08
N PRO A 253 4.08 -13.64 9.30
CA PRO A 253 4.80 -12.62 8.56
C PRO A 253 5.59 -11.70 9.49
N SER A 254 6.91 -11.60 9.25
CA SER A 254 7.80 -10.73 10.00
C SER A 254 7.84 -9.31 9.42
N LEU A 255 7.72 -8.30 10.29
CA LEU A 255 7.86 -6.90 9.90
C LEU A 255 9.34 -6.53 9.75
N LYS A 256 9.74 -6.10 8.55
CA LYS A 256 11.14 -5.73 8.25
C LYS A 256 11.35 -4.23 8.46
N THR A 257 11.48 -3.82 9.71
CA THR A 257 11.67 -2.39 10.08
C THR A 257 13.13 -1.97 10.30
N GLY A 258 14.08 -2.88 10.02
CA GLY A 258 15.50 -2.70 10.33
C GLY A 258 15.83 -2.93 11.82
N ARG A 259 17.12 -3.16 12.11
CA ARG A 259 17.65 -3.20 13.50
C ARG A 259 18.40 -1.90 13.77
N LYS A 260 18.34 -1.43 15.01
CA LYS A 260 19.22 -0.36 15.50
C LYS A 260 20.48 -0.99 16.07
#